data_AF-A0A536LP14-F1
#
_entry.id   AF-A0A536LP14-F1
#
_cell.length_a   1.000
_cell.length_b   1.000
_cell.length_c   1.000
_cell.angle_alpha   90.00
_cell.angle_beta   90.00
_cell.angle_gamma   90.00
#
_symmetry.space_group_name_H-M   'P 1'
#
loop_
_entity.id
_entity.type
_entity.pdbx_description
1 polymer ?
#
loop_
_entity_poly.entity_id
_entity_poly.type
_entity_poly.pdbx_seq_one_letter_code
_entity_poly.pdbx_strand_id
1 'polypeptide(L)'
;MGWLSFLDFLVEPTFIDRRHPPIPVSAKVMGWIALALSAFFLIALLLVGVGSVLQIRSHPTHFAAALVGLVLVAITQLMALVGAWQMTRGNHNGRRLLLEALILSVIASLIYNIGLSNLGQFVIQVVIRAVLYFFVVISRFPDEATSGSSDGATVARPG
;
A
#
# COMPACT_ATOMS: atom_id res chain seq x y z
N MET A 1 2.96 -22.02 1.07
CA MET A 1 1.72 -21.24 1.23
C MET A 1 1.94 -20.30 2.40
N GLY A 2 2.04 -18.99 2.14
CA GLY A 2 2.36 -18.00 3.19
C GLY A 2 1.13 -17.60 3.99
N TRP A 3 1.31 -17.26 5.27
CA TRP A 3 0.26 -16.83 6.22
C TRP A 3 -0.64 -15.67 5.71
N LEU A 4 -0.23 -14.93 4.68
CA LEU A 4 -0.97 -13.83 4.07
C LEU A 4 -1.81 -14.23 2.84
N SER A 5 -1.97 -15.52 2.54
CA SER A 5 -2.73 -15.97 1.36
C SER A 5 -4.21 -15.55 1.38
N PHE A 6 -4.78 -15.29 2.55
CA PHE A 6 -6.14 -14.74 2.66
C PHE A 6 -6.26 -13.31 2.08
N LEU A 7 -5.14 -12.59 1.92
CA LEU A 7 -5.08 -11.28 1.27
C LEU A 7 -4.92 -11.38 -0.24
N ASP A 8 -4.72 -12.58 -0.81
CA ASP A 8 -4.42 -12.74 -2.23
C ASP A 8 -5.54 -12.20 -3.12
N PHE A 9 -6.80 -12.27 -2.67
CA PHE A 9 -7.93 -11.67 -3.41
C PHE A 9 -7.87 -10.14 -3.49
N LEU A 10 -7.24 -9.47 -2.51
CA LEU A 10 -7.04 -8.02 -2.50
C LEU A 10 -5.73 -7.63 -3.18
N VAL A 11 -4.71 -8.48 -3.14
CA VAL A 11 -3.47 -8.24 -3.87
C VAL A 11 -3.69 -8.43 -5.36
N GLU A 12 -4.51 -9.40 -5.74
CA GLU A 12 -4.86 -9.75 -7.12
C GLU A 12 -6.38 -9.68 -7.33
N PRO A 13 -6.93 -8.45 -7.37
CA PRO A 13 -8.37 -8.28 -7.45
C PRO A 13 -8.92 -8.74 -8.79
N THR A 14 -9.91 -9.63 -8.76
CA THR A 14 -10.64 -10.12 -9.94
C THR A 14 -11.53 -9.05 -10.59
N PHE A 15 -11.79 -7.96 -9.88
CA PHE A 15 -12.66 -6.86 -10.34
C PHE A 15 -11.93 -5.76 -11.12
N ILE A 16 -10.60 -5.80 -11.21
CA ILE A 16 -9.80 -4.86 -12.03
C ILE A 16 -9.12 -5.65 -13.14
N ASP A 17 -9.48 -5.37 -14.40
CA ASP A 17 -8.73 -5.88 -15.54
C ASP A 17 -7.40 -5.11 -15.68
N ARG A 18 -6.30 -5.74 -15.24
CA ARG A 18 -4.94 -5.19 -15.37
C ARG A 18 -4.48 -5.09 -16.82
N ARG A 19 -5.10 -5.82 -17.76
CA ARG A 19 -4.74 -5.80 -19.19
C ARG A 19 -5.26 -4.54 -19.87
N HIS A 20 -6.42 -4.05 -19.43
CA HIS A 20 -7.06 -2.82 -19.92
C HIS A 20 -7.37 -1.84 -18.76
N PRO A 21 -6.36 -1.26 -18.12
CA PRO A 21 -6.60 -0.28 -17.07
C PRO A 21 -7.27 0.97 -17.67
N PRO A 22 -8.15 1.67 -16.91
CA PRO A 22 -8.81 2.89 -17.38
C PRO A 22 -7.80 4.01 -17.72
N ILE A 23 -6.66 4.03 -17.02
CA ILE A 23 -5.58 5.00 -17.20
C ILE A 23 -4.25 4.24 -17.11
N PRO A 24 -3.40 4.26 -18.15
CA PRO A 24 -2.11 3.61 -18.11
C PRO A 24 -1.14 4.42 -17.22
N VAL A 25 -0.81 3.88 -16.05
CA VAL A 25 0.16 4.49 -15.12
C VAL A 25 1.41 3.62 -15.04
N SER A 26 2.59 4.22 -15.20
CA SER A 26 3.86 3.49 -15.07
C SER A 26 4.09 3.04 -13.63
N ALA A 27 4.37 1.75 -13.43
CA ALA A 27 4.72 1.19 -12.13
C ALA A 27 5.95 1.87 -11.49
N LYS A 28 6.88 2.37 -12.30
CA LYS A 28 8.05 3.09 -11.80
C LYS A 28 7.66 4.45 -11.20
N VAL A 29 6.79 5.19 -11.88
CA VAL A 29 6.24 6.47 -11.39
C VAL A 29 5.44 6.23 -10.11
N MET A 30 4.58 5.21 -10.11
CA MET A 30 3.77 4.90 -8.93
C MET A 30 4.62 4.40 -7.76
N GLY A 31 5.67 3.64 -8.02
CA GLY A 31 6.66 3.24 -7.02
C GLY A 31 7.35 4.45 -6.37
N TRP A 32 7.72 5.48 -7.14
CA TRP A 32 8.28 6.72 -6.60
C TRP A 32 7.27 7.51 -5.77
N ILE A 33 6.03 7.63 -6.23
CA ILE A 33 4.94 8.28 -5.47
C ILE A 33 4.71 7.55 -4.15
N ALA A 34 4.59 6.23 -4.20
CA ALA A 34 4.40 5.40 -3.01
C ALA A 34 5.61 5.49 -2.06
N LEU A 35 6.84 5.55 -2.58
CA LEU A 35 8.05 5.71 -1.79
C LEU A 35 8.07 7.06 -1.07
N ALA A 36 7.86 8.16 -1.80
CA ALA A 36 7.86 9.51 -1.24
C ALA A 36 6.77 9.67 -0.18
N LEU A 37 5.57 9.20 -0.48
CA LEU A 37 4.44 9.28 0.44
C LEU A 37 4.64 8.37 1.66
N SER A 38 5.24 7.19 1.48
CA SER A 38 5.55 6.30 2.59
C SER A 38 6.60 6.90 3.52
N ALA A 39 7.64 7.53 2.98
CA ALA A 39 8.64 8.24 3.76
C ALA A 39 8.01 9.42 4.52
N PHE A 40 7.15 10.19 3.85
CA PHE A 40 6.41 11.29 4.49
C PHE A 40 5.55 10.80 5.67
N PHE A 41 4.78 9.72 5.49
CA PHE A 41 3.98 9.15 6.57
C PHE A 41 4.84 8.66 7.75
N LEU A 42 6.02 8.09 7.47
CA LEU A 42 6.95 7.63 8.50
C LEU A 42 7.51 8.82 9.31
N ILE A 43 7.86 9.92 8.63
CA ILE A 43 8.29 11.16 9.27
C ILE A 43 7.16 11.75 10.11
N ALA A 44 5.93 11.81 9.58
CA ALA A 44 4.76 12.30 10.32
C ALA A 44 4.47 11.43 11.57
N LEU A 45 4.62 10.10 11.47
CA LEU A 45 4.47 9.18 12.60
C LEU A 45 5.53 9.45 13.68
N LEU A 46 6.77 9.74 13.30
CA LEU A 46 7.86 10.07 14.23
C LEU A 46 7.65 11.43 14.89
N LEU A 47 7.32 12.47 14.11
CA LEU A 47 7.22 13.85 14.61
C LEU A 47 5.96 14.07 15.45
N VAL A 48 4.82 13.58 14.98
CA VAL A 48 3.51 13.81 15.60
C VAL A 48 3.06 12.56 16.35
N GLY A 49 3.16 11.40 15.70
CA GLY A 49 2.56 10.17 16.21
C GLY A 49 3.13 9.70 17.55
N VAL A 50 4.45 9.78 17.73
CA VAL A 50 5.12 9.48 19.01
C VAL A 50 4.67 10.47 20.10
N GLY A 51 4.61 11.76 19.78
CA GLY A 51 4.15 12.81 20.69
C GLY A 51 2.71 12.57 21.17
N SER A 52 1.81 12.23 20.26
CA SER A 52 0.41 11.92 20.58
C SER A 52 0.26 10.73 21.53
N VAL A 53 1.07 9.68 21.38
CA VAL A 53 1.05 8.53 22.29
C VAL A 53 1.55 8.91 23.68
N LEU A 54 2.60 9.74 23.77
CA LEU A 54 3.13 10.19 25.05
C LEU A 54 2.15 11.09 25.82
N GLN A 55 1.30 11.84 25.14
CA GLN A 55 0.29 12.70 25.76
C GLN A 55 -0.78 11.91 26.52
N ILE A 56 -1.13 10.71 26.05
CA ILE A 56 -2.18 9.87 26.66
C ILE A 56 -1.64 8.86 27.70
N ARG A 57 -0.38 9.01 28.12
CA ARG A 57 0.28 8.09 29.09
C ARG A 57 -0.47 7.90 30.40
N SER A 58 -1.31 8.86 30.81
CA SER A 58 -2.14 8.81 32.01
C SER A 58 -3.32 7.84 31.91
N HIS A 59 -3.66 7.36 30.71
CA HIS A 59 -4.77 6.43 30.46
C HIS A 59 -4.20 5.07 30.02
N PRO A 60 -3.95 4.12 30.94
CA PRO A 60 -3.13 2.94 30.67
C PRO A 60 -3.68 2.02 29.57
N THR A 61 -5.00 1.88 29.47
CA THR A 61 -5.66 1.06 28.42
C THR A 61 -5.50 1.69 27.03
N HIS A 62 -5.75 2.99 26.92
CA HIS A 62 -5.59 3.77 25.69
C HIS A 62 -4.13 3.86 25.28
N PHE A 63 -3.23 4.05 26.25
CA PHE A 63 -1.80 4.10 26.04
C PHE A 63 -1.26 2.78 25.49
N ALA A 64 -1.66 1.64 26.07
CA ALA A 64 -1.25 0.32 25.57
C ALA A 64 -1.73 0.07 24.13
N ALA A 65 -3.01 0.37 23.83
CA ALA A 65 -3.56 0.23 22.48
C ALA A 65 -2.85 1.14 21.47
N ALA A 66 -2.60 2.40 21.83
CA ALA A 66 -1.92 3.35 20.97
C ALA A 66 -0.44 2.98 20.74
N LEU A 67 0.25 2.45 21.76
CA LEU A 67 1.63 1.98 21.63
C LEU A 67 1.72 0.78 20.67
N VAL A 68 0.84 -0.22 20.84
CA VAL A 68 0.76 -1.37 19.95
C VAL A 68 0.42 -0.94 18.53
N GLY A 69 -0.58 -0.08 18.37
CA GLY A 69 -0.96 0.50 17.09
C GLY A 69 0.20 1.24 16.42
N LEU A 70 0.96 2.05 17.17
CA LEU A 70 2.10 2.80 16.66
C LEU A 70 3.19 1.86 16.12
N VAL A 71 3.51 0.80 16.85
CA VAL A 71 4.50 -0.19 16.41
C VAL A 71 4.02 -0.91 15.14
N LEU A 72 2.76 -1.34 15.09
CA LEU A 72 2.19 -1.99 13.91
C LEU A 72 2.16 -1.05 12.69
N VAL A 73 1.80 0.22 12.89
CA VAL A 73 1.82 1.23 11.81
C VAL A 73 3.25 1.44 11.33
N ALA A 74 4.24 1.53 12.23
CA ALA A 74 5.64 1.66 11.84
C ALA A 74 6.13 0.47 11.01
N ILE A 75 5.83 -0.77 11.43
CA ILE A 75 6.20 -1.99 10.71
C ILE A 75 5.58 -2.00 9.31
N THR A 76 4.27 -1.78 9.21
CA THR A 76 3.57 -1.78 7.92
C THR A 76 4.06 -0.65 7.00
N GLN A 77 4.41 0.51 7.56
CA GLN A 77 4.98 1.63 6.81
C GLN A 77 6.37 1.32 6.27
N LEU A 78 7.21 0.61 7.04
CA LEU A 78 8.51 0.12 6.58
C LEU A 78 8.36 -0.92 5.47
N MET A 79 7.40 -1.86 5.60
CA MET A 79 7.09 -2.81 4.54
C MET A 79 6.64 -2.11 3.26
N ALA A 80 5.79 -1.08 3.36
CA ALA A 80 5.36 -0.28 2.22
C ALA A 80 6.53 0.45 1.57
N LEU A 81 7.45 1.02 2.36
CA LEU A 81 8.65 1.69 1.87
C LEU A 81 9.56 0.71 1.10
N VAL A 82 9.77 -0.48 1.65
CA VAL A 82 10.56 -1.55 1.01
C VAL A 82 9.88 -2.05 -0.26
N GLY A 83 8.56 -2.26 -0.24
CA GLY A 83 7.78 -2.66 -1.42
C GLY A 83 7.84 -1.62 -2.53
N ALA A 84 7.66 -0.34 -2.19
CA ALA A 84 7.78 0.78 -3.12
C ALA A 84 9.19 0.89 -3.72
N TRP A 85 10.24 0.70 -2.91
CA TRP A 85 11.63 0.69 -3.39
C TRP A 85 11.92 -0.48 -4.34
N GLN A 86 11.38 -1.66 -4.07
CA GLN A 86 11.51 -2.80 -4.98
C GLN A 86 10.75 -2.55 -6.30
N MET A 87 9.60 -1.87 -6.22
CA MET A 87 8.80 -1.49 -7.37
C MET A 87 9.52 -0.48 -8.28
N THR A 88 10.28 0.49 -7.73
CA THR A 88 11.10 1.43 -8.54
C THR A 88 12.24 0.74 -9.29
N ARG A 89 12.70 -0.42 -8.78
CA ARG A 89 13.69 -1.30 -9.44
C ARG A 89 13.10 -2.28 -10.45
N GLY A 90 11.77 -2.25 -10.68
CA GLY A 90 11.10 -3.13 -11.64
C GLY A 90 10.78 -4.53 -11.09
N ASN A 91 10.89 -4.76 -9.78
CA ASN A 91 10.58 -6.07 -9.20
C ASN A 91 9.08 -6.20 -8.92
N HIS A 92 8.43 -7.18 -9.56
CA HIS A 92 7.01 -7.48 -9.40
C HIS A 92 6.65 -7.90 -7.96
N ASN A 93 7.57 -8.53 -7.23
CA ASN A 93 7.37 -8.87 -5.81
C ASN A 93 7.21 -7.61 -4.93
N GLY A 94 7.78 -6.48 -5.35
CA GLY A 94 7.63 -5.19 -4.67
C GLY A 94 6.19 -4.68 -4.69
N ARG A 95 5.47 -4.87 -5.79
CA ARG A 95 4.03 -4.51 -5.91
C ARG A 95 3.20 -5.30 -4.91
N ARG A 96 3.43 -6.61 -4.80
CA ARG A 96 2.72 -7.48 -3.85
C ARG A 96 2.98 -7.07 -2.40
N LEU A 97 4.26 -6.88 -2.02
CA LEU A 97 4.63 -6.41 -0.68
C LEU A 97 3.99 -5.05 -0.33
N LEU A 98 3.96 -4.12 -1.28
CA LEU A 98 3.35 -2.82 -1.09
C LEU A 98 1.83 -2.92 -0.87
N LEU A 99 1.14 -3.77 -1.63
CA LEU A 99 -0.31 -3.98 -1.48
C LEU A 99 -0.64 -4.65 -0.14
N GLU A 100 0.09 -5.69 0.24
CA GLU A 100 -0.05 -6.35 1.54
C GLU A 100 0.19 -5.36 2.69
N ALA A 101 1.24 -4.55 2.58
CA ALA A 101 1.55 -3.51 3.55
C ALA A 101 0.43 -2.46 3.65
N LEU A 102 -0.12 -2.00 2.52
CA LEU A 102 -1.23 -1.04 2.50
C LEU A 102 -2.47 -1.60 3.20
N ILE A 103 -2.83 -2.86 2.96
CA ILE A 103 -3.99 -3.50 3.60
C ILE A 103 -3.76 -3.65 5.12
N LEU A 104 -2.62 -4.20 5.52
CA LEU A 104 -2.27 -4.37 6.94
C LEU A 104 -2.18 -3.03 7.66
N SER A 105 -1.73 -1.99 6.97
CA SER A 105 -1.61 -0.66 7.55
C SER A 105 -2.97 -0.09 7.97
N VAL A 106 -4.08 -0.43 7.29
CA VAL A 106 -5.43 0.02 7.66
C VAL A 106 -5.80 -0.55 9.04
N ILE A 107 -5.57 -1.84 9.26
CA ILE A 107 -5.84 -2.51 10.54
C ILE A 107 -4.96 -1.91 11.63
N ALA A 108 -3.67 -1.73 11.36
CA ALA A 108 -2.74 -1.11 12.30
C ALA A 108 -3.15 0.32 12.68
N SER A 109 -3.55 1.12 11.69
CA SER A 109 -4.01 2.50 11.90
C SER A 109 -5.31 2.55 12.70
N LEU A 110 -6.22 1.59 12.52
CA LEU A 110 -7.44 1.50 13.32
C LEU A 110 -7.10 1.29 14.80
N ILE A 111 -6.23 0.33 15.12
CA ILE A 111 -5.79 0.06 16.50
C ILE A 111 -5.14 1.31 17.11
N TYR A 112 -4.27 1.99 16.36
CA TYR A 112 -3.62 3.22 16.78
C TYR A 112 -4.63 4.35 17.10
N ASN A 113 -5.58 4.59 16.20
CA ASN A 113 -6.55 5.67 16.36
C ASN A 113 -7.63 5.36 17.40
N ILE A 114 -7.94 4.09 17.67
CA ILE A 114 -8.75 3.68 18.84
C ILE A 114 -8.03 4.08 20.13
N GLY A 115 -6.72 3.83 20.21
CA GLY A 115 -5.90 4.24 21.35
C GLY A 115 -5.93 5.75 21.58
N LEU A 116 -5.88 6.55 20.50
CA LEU A 116 -5.92 8.01 20.57
C LEU A 116 -7.32 8.63 20.56
N SER A 117 -8.37 7.82 20.43
CA SER A 117 -9.76 8.30 20.23
C SER A 117 -9.90 9.30 19.07
N ASN A 118 -9.14 9.12 17.99
CA ASN A 118 -9.08 10.06 16.85
C ASN A 118 -9.59 9.41 15.54
N LEU A 119 -10.90 9.17 15.48
CA LEU A 119 -11.54 8.55 14.31
C LEU A 119 -11.53 9.45 13.06
N GLY A 120 -11.52 10.78 13.23
CA GLY A 120 -11.47 11.72 12.10
C GLY A 120 -10.18 11.57 11.29
N GLN A 121 -9.04 11.50 11.97
CA GLN A 121 -7.75 11.31 11.31
C GLN A 121 -7.61 9.92 10.67
N PHE A 122 -8.22 8.89 11.27
CA PHE A 122 -8.28 7.56 10.69
C PHE A 122 -8.96 7.56 9.31
N VAL A 123 -10.14 8.18 9.17
CA VAL A 123 -10.89 8.19 7.90
C VAL A 123 -10.06 8.83 6.79
N ILE A 124 -9.41 9.96 7.05
CA ILE A 124 -8.55 10.65 6.08
C ILE A 124 -7.40 9.74 5.64
N GLN A 125 -6.73 9.07 6.59
CA GLN A 125 -5.64 8.13 6.28
C GLN A 125 -6.12 6.94 5.44
N VAL A 126 -7.29 6.39 5.76
CA VAL A 126 -7.88 5.28 5.00
C VAL A 126 -8.19 5.71 3.56
N VAL A 127 -8.76 6.89 3.35
CA VAL A 127 -9.06 7.40 2.00
C VAL A 127 -7.77 7.55 1.19
N ILE A 128 -6.72 8.16 1.76
CA ILE A 128 -5.43 8.32 1.07
C ILE A 128 -4.85 6.94 0.69
N ARG A 129 -4.91 5.97 1.60
CA ARG A 129 -4.40 4.61 1.35
C ARG A 129 -5.22 3.84 0.33
N ALA A 130 -6.54 4.00 0.34
CA ALA A 130 -7.42 3.40 -0.66
C ALA A 130 -7.13 3.94 -2.07
N VAL A 131 -6.91 5.26 -2.18
CA VAL A 131 -6.51 5.89 -3.45
C VAL A 131 -5.17 5.34 -3.92
N LEU A 132 -4.16 5.26 -3.05
CA LEU A 132 -2.86 4.67 -3.40
C LEU A 132 -2.98 3.21 -3.81
N TYR A 133 -3.73 2.42 -3.06
CA TYR A 133 -3.99 1.03 -3.37
C TYR A 133 -4.57 0.88 -4.78
N PHE A 134 -5.57 1.69 -5.13
CA PHE A 134 -6.16 1.68 -6.47
C PHE A 134 -5.11 1.98 -7.54
N PHE A 135 -4.33 3.05 -7.37
CA PHE A 135 -3.29 3.43 -8.34
C PHE A 135 -2.16 2.39 -8.47
N VAL A 136 -1.76 1.75 -7.38
CA VAL A 136 -0.75 0.68 -7.39
C VAL A 136 -1.29 -0.55 -8.14
N VAL A 137 -2.54 -0.93 -7.92
CA VAL A 137 -3.17 -2.08 -8.58
C VAL A 137 -3.25 -1.89 -10.10
N ILE A 138 -3.60 -0.69 -10.58
CA ILE A 138 -3.69 -0.39 -12.03
C ILE A 138 -2.33 -0.11 -12.69
N SER A 139 -1.26 0.02 -11.91
CA SER A 139 0.06 0.37 -12.44
C SER A 139 0.71 -0.79 -13.20
N ARG A 140 1.31 -0.48 -14.35
CA ARG A 140 1.90 -1.48 -15.27
C ARG A 140 3.41 -1.39 -15.32
N PHE A 141 4.06 -2.55 -15.35
CA PHE A 141 5.49 -2.64 -15.62
C PHE A 141 5.76 -2.55 -17.13
N PRO A 142 6.94 -2.05 -17.55
CA PRO A 142 7.30 -1.94 -18.97
C PRO A 142 7.18 -3.27 -19.73
N ASP A 143 7.50 -4.38 -19.07
CA ASP A 143 7.46 -5.74 -19.65
C ASP A 143 6.03 -6.26 -19.84
N GLU A 144 5.06 -5.71 -19.10
CA GLU A 144 3.63 -6.04 -19.25
C GLU A 144 3.00 -5.25 -20.42
N ALA A 145 3.67 -4.22 -20.96
CA ALA A 145 3.15 -3.41 -22.08
C ALA A 145 3.41 -4.04 -23.46
N THR A 146 4.45 -4.86 -23.59
CA THR A 146 4.86 -5.51 -24.86
C THR A 146 4.12 -6.82 -25.13
N SER A 147 3.64 -7.53 -24.11
CA SER A 147 2.86 -8.76 -24.27
C SER A 147 1.45 -8.55 -24.82
N GLY A 148 0.94 -7.31 -24.82
CA GLY A 148 -0.33 -6.95 -25.43
C GLY A 148 -0.28 -6.65 -26.94
N SER A 149 0.91 -6.41 -27.51
CA SER A 149 1.06 -6.11 -28.93
C SER A 149 1.37 -7.34 -29.79
N SER A 150 1.82 -8.44 -29.19
CA SER A 150 2.14 -9.69 -29.89
C SER A 150 0.92 -10.56 -30.20
N ASP A 151 -0.18 -10.42 -29.46
CA ASP A 151 -1.41 -11.21 -29.67
C ASP A 151 -2.28 -10.68 -30.83
N GLY A 152 -2.00 -9.47 -31.34
CA GLY A 152 -2.68 -8.89 -32.50
C GLY A 152 -2.01 -9.13 -33.85
N ALA A 153 -0.78 -9.66 -33.86
CA ALA A 153 0.04 -9.75 -35.09
C ALA A 153 0.05 -11.15 -35.74
N THR A 154 -0.61 -12.15 -35.16
CA THR A 154 -0.49 -13.56 -35.60
C THR A 154 -1.72 -14.11 -36.33
N VAL A 155 -2.72 -13.29 -36.68
CA VAL A 155 -3.93 -13.74 -37.40
C VAL A 155 -4.11 -12.97 -38.72
N ALA A 156 -3.18 -13.15 -39.66
CA ALA A 156 -3.41 -12.80 -41.07
C ALA A 156 -2.42 -13.52 -42.02
N ARG A 157 -2.44 -14.86 -42.05
CA ARG A 157 -2.12 -15.60 -43.27
C ARG A 157 -2.65 -17.03 -43.22
N PRO A 158 -3.68 -17.32 -44.04
CA PRO A 158 -3.56 -18.46 -44.96
C PRO A 158 -4.04 -18.06 -46.37
N GLY A 159 -3.23 -18.36 -47.39
CA GLY A 159 -3.66 -19.29 -48.43
C GLY A 159 -3.89 -18.53 -49.73
#